data_AF-A0A3M2BDQ0-F1
#
_entry.id   AF-A0A3M2BDQ0-F1
#
_cell.length_a   1.000
_cell.length_b   1.000
_cell.length_c   1.000
_cell.angle_alpha   90.00
_cell.angle_beta   90.00
_cell.angle_gamma   90.00
#
_symmetry.space_group_name_H-M   'P 1'
#
loop_
_entity.id
_entity.type
_entity.pdbx_description
1 polymer ?
#
loop_
_entity_poly.entity_id
_entity_poly.type
_entity_poly.pdbx_seq_one_letter_code
_entity_poly.pdbx_strand_id
1 'polypeptide(L)'
;HYSKIFKRLMGTTCSLSWREAGERERIWTVNPMHPIAAGIEPCIVLDREEMYGEPFGIPEPEQTVFLSWFKGGEVFRSGVCYERGGGRIFYFRPGHETYPTYHDERIQRVICNAVHWARPRADKWIDQCPNVVTMPEGSA
;
A
#
# COMPACT_ATOMS: atom_id res chain seq x y z
N HIS A 1 10.57 -4.86 0.96
CA HIS A 1 10.41 -3.73 0.01
C HIS A 1 10.70 -4.10 -1.46
N TYR A 2 11.73 -4.88 -1.81
CA TYR A 2 12.01 -5.28 -3.21
C TYR A 2 11.17 -6.43 -3.78
N SER A 3 9.85 -6.31 -3.73
CA SER A 3 8.96 -7.23 -4.44
C SER A 3 9.07 -7.03 -5.96
N LYS A 4 9.35 -8.12 -6.71
CA LYS A 4 9.41 -8.10 -8.19
C LYS A 4 8.10 -7.58 -8.80
N ILE A 5 6.96 -8.03 -8.25
CA ILE A 5 5.63 -7.63 -8.73
C ILE A 5 5.36 -6.17 -8.42
N PHE A 6 5.70 -5.71 -7.20
CA PHE A 6 5.50 -4.31 -6.81
C PHE A 6 6.29 -3.36 -7.70
N LYS A 7 7.59 -3.63 -7.90
CA LYS A 7 8.44 -2.83 -8.80
C LYS A 7 7.87 -2.75 -10.21
N ARG A 8 7.40 -3.87 -10.76
CA ARG A 8 6.78 -3.91 -12.10
C ARG A 8 5.51 -3.04 -12.18
N LEU A 9 4.68 -3.06 -11.15
CA LEU A 9 3.44 -2.28 -11.10
C LEU A 9 3.69 -0.79 -10.86
N MET A 10 4.72 -0.45 -10.08
CA MET A 10 5.09 0.93 -9.76
C MET A 10 5.89 1.61 -10.87
N GLY A 11 6.67 0.86 -11.65
CA GLY A 11 7.51 1.39 -12.73
C GLY A 11 8.75 2.14 -12.23
N THR A 12 9.09 2.02 -10.95
CA THR A 12 10.20 2.72 -10.28
C THR A 12 11.12 1.73 -9.55
N THR A 13 12.22 2.23 -8.97
CA THR A 13 13.17 1.38 -8.23
C THR A 13 12.55 0.74 -6.99
N CYS A 14 11.61 1.44 -6.34
CA CYS A 14 11.08 1.13 -5.00
C CYS A 14 12.20 1.01 -3.95
N SER A 15 13.31 1.71 -4.15
CA SER A 15 14.43 1.79 -3.20
C SER A 15 14.09 2.73 -2.05
N LEU A 16 14.75 2.55 -0.91
CA LEU A 16 14.54 3.32 0.31
C LEU A 16 15.81 3.29 1.18
N SER A 17 15.91 4.19 2.15
CA SER A 17 16.90 4.11 3.24
C SER A 17 16.42 3.09 4.27
N TRP A 18 17.34 2.33 4.88
CA TRP A 18 16.98 1.33 5.88
C TRP A 18 18.02 1.22 7.00
N ARG A 19 17.58 0.76 8.18
CA ARG A 19 18.44 0.46 9.34
C ARG A 19 17.80 -0.64 10.19
N GLU A 20 18.58 -1.68 10.49
CA GLU A 20 18.19 -2.73 11.43
C GLU A 20 18.83 -2.45 12.80
N ALA A 21 18.10 -1.77 13.68
CA ALA A 21 18.60 -1.39 15.02
C ALA A 21 17.60 -1.71 16.15
N GLY A 22 16.53 -2.47 15.86
CA GLY A 22 15.47 -2.80 16.82
C GLY A 22 14.81 -1.54 17.40
N GLU A 23 14.61 -0.53 16.57
CA GLU A 23 14.11 0.76 16.99
C GLU A 23 12.58 0.76 17.12
N ARG A 24 12.07 1.66 17.96
CA ARG A 24 10.64 1.90 18.07
C ARG A 24 10.12 2.56 16.79
N GLU A 25 9.04 2.02 16.26
CA GLU A 25 8.22 2.61 15.21
C GLU A 25 6.89 3.10 15.80
N ARG A 26 6.46 4.30 15.37
CA ARG A 26 5.11 4.80 15.57
C ARG A 26 4.43 4.99 14.23
N ILE A 27 3.41 4.20 13.96
CA ILE A 27 2.63 4.23 12.72
C ILE A 27 1.40 5.10 12.96
N TRP A 28 1.37 6.29 12.39
CA TRP A 28 0.26 7.23 12.50
C TRP A 28 -0.79 6.97 11.45
N THR A 29 -2.06 6.95 11.87
CA THR A 29 -3.22 6.89 10.98
C THR A 29 -3.51 8.29 10.45
N VAL A 30 -3.05 8.59 9.24
CA VAL A 30 -3.18 9.92 8.62
C VAL A 30 -4.44 10.07 7.76
N ASN A 31 -5.06 8.95 7.37
CA ASN A 31 -6.37 8.94 6.72
C ASN A 31 -7.36 8.05 7.52
N PRO A 32 -7.87 8.54 8.65
CA PRO A 32 -8.69 7.74 9.57
C PRO A 32 -10.06 7.32 8.98
N MET A 33 -10.54 8.02 7.95
CA MET A 33 -11.81 7.68 7.28
C MET A 33 -11.64 6.60 6.20
N HIS A 34 -10.41 6.17 5.92
CA HIS A 34 -10.18 5.13 4.93
C HIS A 34 -10.62 3.74 5.45
N PRO A 35 -11.25 2.88 4.63
CA PRO A 35 -11.69 1.55 5.08
C PRO A 35 -10.59 0.67 5.68
N ILE A 36 -9.35 0.85 5.24
CA ILE A 36 -8.18 0.12 5.79
C ILE A 36 -7.93 0.50 7.26
N ALA A 37 -8.20 1.75 7.63
CA ALA A 37 -8.03 2.27 8.99
C ALA A 37 -9.23 2.00 9.91
N ALA A 38 -10.26 1.28 9.44
CA ALA A 38 -11.45 1.01 10.24
C ALA A 38 -11.10 0.23 11.53
N GLY A 39 -11.46 0.82 12.69
CA GLY A 39 -11.16 0.25 13.99
C GLY A 39 -9.68 0.31 14.40
N ILE A 40 -8.87 1.10 13.69
CA ILE A 40 -7.47 1.35 14.03
C ILE A 40 -7.40 2.66 14.81
N GLU A 41 -6.67 2.65 15.92
CA GLU A 41 -6.40 3.84 16.73
C GLU A 41 -5.59 4.89 15.95
N PRO A 42 -5.48 6.14 16.45
CA PRO A 42 -4.68 7.17 15.79
C PRO A 42 -3.20 6.81 15.59
N CYS A 43 -2.68 5.87 16.38
CA CYS A 43 -1.29 5.44 16.32
C CYS A 43 -1.12 3.97 16.75
N ILE A 44 -0.35 3.20 15.98
CA ILE A 44 0.14 1.87 16.37
C ILE A 44 1.61 2.02 16.77
N VAL A 45 1.98 1.54 17.95
CA VAL A 45 3.38 1.54 18.41
C VAL A 45 3.92 0.13 18.38
N LEU A 46 5.03 -0.05 17.66
CA LEU A 46 5.84 -1.27 17.66
C LEU A 46 7.16 -0.96 18.38
N ASP A 47 7.48 -1.74 19.42
CA ASP A 47 8.65 -1.43 20.27
C ASP A 47 9.99 -1.70 19.58
N ARG A 48 10.03 -2.65 18.65
CA ARG A 48 11.23 -3.03 17.90
C ARG A 48 10.85 -3.38 16.48
N GLU A 49 11.52 -2.74 15.53
CA GLU A 49 11.30 -3.00 14.11
C GLU A 49 12.46 -2.50 13.24
N GLU A 50 12.54 -2.99 12.00
CA GLU A 50 13.43 -2.46 10.95
C GLU A 50 12.94 -1.08 10.49
N MET A 51 13.83 -0.09 10.49
CA MET A 51 13.54 1.24 9.97
C MET A 51 13.61 1.23 8.45
N TYR A 52 12.58 1.74 7.79
CA TYR A 52 12.64 2.27 6.43
C TYR A 52 12.40 3.77 6.45
N GLY A 53 13.10 4.52 5.60
CA GLY A 53 13.05 5.98 5.56
C GLY A 53 12.86 6.54 4.15
N GLU A 54 12.23 7.70 4.07
CA GLU A 54 12.14 8.49 2.84
C GLU A 54 13.54 8.99 2.37
N PRO A 55 13.74 9.25 1.06
CA PRO A 55 12.78 9.08 -0.02
C PRO A 55 12.54 7.62 -0.38
N PHE A 56 11.28 7.21 -0.41
CA PHE A 56 10.83 5.94 -0.95
C PHE A 56 10.59 6.11 -2.45
N GLY A 57 11.37 5.40 -3.27
CA GLY A 57 11.36 5.47 -4.73
C GLY A 57 10.12 4.84 -5.37
N ILE A 58 8.93 5.23 -4.92
CA ILE A 58 7.61 4.86 -5.44
C ILE A 58 6.98 6.05 -6.17
N PRO A 59 6.05 5.83 -7.12
CA PRO A 59 5.20 6.92 -7.60
C PRO A 59 4.35 7.46 -6.45
N GLU A 60 3.90 8.71 -6.61
CA GLU A 60 3.02 9.32 -5.62
C GLU A 60 1.77 8.43 -5.42
N PRO A 61 1.46 8.03 -4.18
CA PRO A 61 0.29 7.21 -3.91
C PRO A 61 -0.99 8.03 -4.05
N GLU A 62 -2.06 7.36 -4.49
CA GLU A 62 -3.38 8.01 -4.56
C GLU A 62 -3.88 8.37 -3.16
N GLN A 63 -3.58 7.50 -2.18
CA GLN A 63 -3.92 7.72 -0.78
C GLN A 63 -2.80 7.18 0.12
N THR A 64 -2.37 8.02 1.06
CA THR A 64 -1.54 7.60 2.21
C THR A 64 -2.48 7.35 3.39
N VAL A 65 -2.50 6.12 3.89
CA VAL A 65 -3.31 5.70 5.05
C VAL A 65 -2.51 5.78 6.33
N PHE A 66 -1.24 5.35 6.27
CA PHE A 66 -0.33 5.32 7.41
C PHE A 66 0.99 6.00 7.10
N LEU A 67 1.53 6.71 8.10
CA LEU A 67 2.85 7.33 8.07
C LEU A 67 3.61 6.92 9.33
N SER A 68 4.77 6.31 9.14
CA SER A 68 5.63 5.90 10.24
C SER A 68 6.60 6.99 10.63
N TRP A 69 6.85 7.09 11.93
CA TRP A 69 8.00 7.75 12.53
C TRP A 69 8.86 6.70 13.21
N PHE A 70 10.18 6.82 13.08
CA PHE A 70 11.15 5.94 13.73
C PHE A 70 11.97 6.70 14.76
N LYS A 71 12.48 5.97 15.76
CA LYS A 71 13.30 6.54 16.84
C LYS A 71 14.50 7.34 16.34
N GLY A 72 15.15 6.91 15.26
CA GLY A 72 16.27 7.64 14.66
C GLY A 72 15.90 8.95 13.94
N GLY A 73 14.61 9.31 13.87
CA GLY A 73 14.12 10.56 13.33
C GLY A 73 13.57 10.44 11.90
N GLU A 74 13.70 9.29 11.27
CA GLU A 74 13.17 9.05 9.93
C GLU A 74 11.64 8.95 9.93
N VAL A 75 11.07 9.29 8.79
CA VAL A 75 9.65 9.09 8.49
C VAL A 75 9.51 8.24 7.23
N PHE A 76 8.36 7.60 7.08
CA PHE A 76 8.09 6.73 5.95
C PHE A 76 6.59 6.64 5.63
N ARG A 77 6.22 6.73 4.36
CA ARG A 77 4.85 6.41 3.91
C ARG A 77 4.62 4.90 4.01
N SER A 78 4.18 4.46 5.19
CA SER A 78 4.16 3.05 5.59
C SER A 78 2.88 2.30 5.25
N GLY A 79 1.82 3.01 4.84
CA GLY A 79 0.59 2.42 4.33
C GLY A 79 0.06 3.23 3.17
N VAL A 80 0.21 2.74 1.94
CA VAL A 80 -0.16 3.50 0.73
C VAL A 80 -0.97 2.68 -0.26
N CYS A 81 -1.89 3.35 -0.95
CA CYS A 81 -2.82 2.73 -1.90
C CYS A 81 -2.50 3.14 -3.34
N TYR A 82 -2.71 2.20 -4.26
CA TYR A 82 -2.66 2.41 -5.70
C TYR A 82 -3.76 1.64 -6.42
N GLU A 83 -4.17 2.14 -7.58
CA GLU A 83 -5.00 1.46 -8.55
C GLU A 83 -4.21 1.19 -9.85
N ARG A 84 -4.45 0.01 -10.45
CA ARG A 84 -3.89 -0.39 -11.75
C ARG A 84 -4.97 -1.15 -12.53
N GLY A 85 -5.57 -0.49 -13.52
CA GLY A 85 -6.77 -1.01 -14.18
C GLY A 85 -7.88 -1.24 -13.15
N GLY A 86 -8.51 -2.42 -13.16
CA GLY A 86 -9.49 -2.81 -12.13
C GLY A 86 -8.89 -3.33 -10.80
N GLY A 87 -7.57 -3.38 -10.68
CA GLY A 87 -6.86 -3.90 -9.52
C GLY A 87 -6.53 -2.82 -8.49
N ARG A 88 -6.59 -3.19 -7.21
CA ARG A 88 -6.23 -2.32 -6.08
C ARG A 88 -5.07 -2.91 -5.29
N ILE A 89 -4.11 -2.05 -4.95
CA ILE A 89 -2.84 -2.43 -4.33
C ILE A 89 -2.71 -1.65 -3.03
N PHE A 90 -2.39 -2.35 -1.95
CA PHE A 90 -2.01 -1.74 -0.69
C PHE A 90 -0.61 -2.20 -0.32
N TYR A 91 0.30 -1.25 -0.16
CA TYR A 91 1.63 -1.50 0.40
C TYR A 91 1.58 -1.17 1.89
N PHE A 92 1.97 -2.13 2.73
CA PHE A 92 2.05 -1.97 4.18
C PHE A 92 3.43 -2.41 4.67
N ARG A 93 4.14 -1.51 5.37
CA ARG A 93 5.56 -1.68 5.73
C ARG A 93 5.81 -2.76 6.80
N PRO A 94 5.05 -2.87 7.90
CA PRO A 94 5.44 -3.71 9.03
C PRO A 94 5.52 -5.19 8.73
N GLY A 95 6.63 -5.82 9.18
CA GLY A 95 6.80 -7.26 9.01
C GLY A 95 8.22 -7.77 8.86
N HIS A 96 9.23 -7.10 9.45
CA HIS A 96 10.59 -7.63 9.45
C HIS A 96 10.66 -8.95 10.22
N GLU A 97 11.36 -9.93 9.65
CA GLU A 97 11.27 -11.36 10.02
C GLU A 97 11.79 -11.69 11.41
N THR A 98 12.65 -10.85 11.99
CA THR A 98 13.23 -11.08 13.32
C THR A 98 12.32 -10.62 14.47
N TYR A 99 11.24 -9.90 14.18
CA TYR A 99 10.30 -9.38 15.18
C TYR A 99 8.90 -10.01 15.00
N PRO A 100 8.16 -10.26 16.10
CA PRO A 100 6.82 -10.86 16.03
C PRO A 100 5.75 -9.85 15.58
N THR A 101 6.05 -9.01 14.59
CA THR A 101 5.21 -7.90 14.13
C THR A 101 3.83 -8.38 13.65
N TYR A 102 3.77 -9.56 13.02
CA TYR A 102 2.49 -10.16 12.59
C TYR A 102 1.68 -10.82 13.72
N HIS A 103 2.19 -10.87 14.96
CA HIS A 103 1.42 -11.32 16.12
C HIS A 103 0.63 -10.18 16.78
N ASP A 104 0.89 -8.93 16.38
CA ASP A 104 0.13 -7.77 16.85
C ASP A 104 -1.25 -7.73 16.19
N GLU A 105 -2.31 -7.80 16.99
CA GLU A 105 -3.70 -7.82 16.52
C GLU A 105 -4.07 -6.58 15.69
N ARG A 106 -3.42 -5.44 15.95
CA ARG A 106 -3.65 -4.19 15.20
C ARG A 106 -3.08 -4.30 13.79
N ILE A 107 -1.91 -4.91 13.66
CA ILE A 107 -1.28 -5.20 12.36
C ILE A 107 -2.14 -6.19 11.57
N GLN A 108 -2.61 -7.26 12.22
CA GLN A 108 -3.52 -8.23 11.60
C GLN A 108 -4.83 -7.57 11.15
N ARG A 109 -5.41 -6.68 11.97
CA ARG A 109 -6.62 -5.92 11.63
C ARG A 109 -6.42 -5.08 10.38
N VAL A 110 -5.30 -4.35 10.26
CA VAL A 110 -4.97 -3.56 9.06
C VAL A 110 -4.92 -4.47 7.83
N ILE A 111 -4.27 -5.63 7.92
CA ILE A 111 -4.17 -6.59 6.82
C ILE A 111 -5.54 -7.11 6.42
N CYS A 112 -6.39 -7.51 7.38
CA CYS A 112 -7.76 -7.95 7.11
C CYS A 112 -8.58 -6.86 6.42
N ASN A 113 -8.53 -5.63 6.93
CA ASN A 113 -9.22 -4.49 6.33
C ASN A 113 -8.71 -4.22 4.91
N ALA A 114 -7.40 -4.33 4.67
CA ALA A 114 -6.79 -4.17 3.35
C ALA A 114 -7.23 -5.25 2.37
N VAL A 115 -7.38 -6.51 2.80
CA VAL A 115 -7.93 -7.59 1.95
C VAL A 115 -9.37 -7.29 1.56
N HIS A 116 -10.22 -6.91 2.51
CA HIS A 116 -11.61 -6.53 2.21
C HIS A 116 -11.68 -5.30 1.32
N TRP A 117 -10.82 -4.31 1.58
CA TRP A 117 -10.71 -3.13 0.74
C TRP A 117 -10.27 -3.54 -0.65
N ALA A 118 -9.25 -4.38 -0.87
CA ALA A 118 -8.69 -4.69 -2.18
C ALA A 118 -9.54 -5.63 -3.06
N ARG A 119 -10.68 -6.14 -2.56
CA ARG A 119 -11.57 -7.03 -3.34
C ARG A 119 -11.91 -6.46 -4.73
N PRO A 120 -12.02 -7.28 -5.80
CA PRO A 120 -12.51 -6.80 -7.09
C PRO A 120 -13.88 -6.11 -6.96
N ARG A 121 -14.07 -4.95 -7.61
CA ARG A 121 -15.34 -4.18 -7.55
C ARG A 121 -16.24 -4.38 -8.76
N ALA A 122 -15.69 -4.88 -9.85
CA ALA A 122 -16.39 -5.10 -11.11
C ALA A 122 -15.97 -6.44 -11.69
N ASP A 123 -16.81 -6.96 -12.58
CA ASP A 123 -16.47 -8.13 -13.37
C ASP A 123 -15.23 -7.89 -14.22
N LYS A 124 -14.54 -8.97 -14.53
CA LYS A 124 -13.36 -8.93 -15.38
C LYS A 124 -13.72 -8.29 -16.72
N TRP A 125 -13.14 -7.13 -17.02
CA TRP A 125 -13.21 -6.59 -18.37
C TRP A 125 -12.53 -7.56 -19.33
N ILE A 126 -13.31 -8.10 -20.27
CA ILE A 126 -12.80 -8.92 -21.37
C ILE A 126 -12.45 -7.95 -22.48
N ASP A 127 -11.18 -7.56 -22.54
CA ASP A 127 -10.66 -6.74 -23.62
C ASP A 127 -10.71 -7.55 -24.93
N GLN A 128 -11.45 -7.03 -25.90
CA GLN A 128 -11.48 -7.54 -27.26
C GLN A 128 -11.10 -6.36 -28.17
N CYS A 129 -10.29 -6.65 -29.19
CA CYS A 129 -9.94 -5.69 -30.23
C CYS A 129 -10.74 -6.03 -31.50
N PRO A 130 -12.07 -5.77 -31.55
CA PRO A 130 -12.85 -6.03 -32.74
C PRO A 130 -12.49 -5.04 -33.85
N ASN A 131 -12.44 -5.52 -35.09
CA ASN A 131 -12.43 -4.65 -36.25
C ASN A 131 -13.85 -4.14 -36.49
N VAL A 132 -14.15 -2.94 -35.99
CA VAL A 132 -15.47 -2.31 -36.11
C VAL A 132 -15.64 -1.76 -37.53
N VAL A 133 -16.60 -2.30 -38.27
CA VAL A 133 -16.95 -1.79 -39.61
C VAL A 133 -17.77 -0.51 -39.47
N THR A 134 -17.40 0.53 -40.22
CA THR A 134 -18.13 1.80 -40.25
C THR A 134 -19.56 1.56 -40.73
N MET A 135 -20.55 1.88 -39.89
CA MET A 135 -21.94 1.92 -40.34
C MET A 135 -22.08 3.12 -41.29
N PRO A 136 -22.67 2.96 -42.48
CA PRO A 136 -22.95 4.10 -43.34
C PRO A 136 -23.85 5.08 -42.59
N GLU A 137 -23.42 6.34 -42.49
CA GLU A 137 -24.28 7.43 -42.05
C GLU A 137 -25.50 7.48 -42.98
N GLY A 138 -26.69 7.57 -42.40
CA GLY A 138 -27.96 7.20 -43.03
C GLY A 138 -28.12 7.66 -44.48
N SER A 139 -28.58 6.75 -45.34
CA SER A 139 -29.27 7.11 -46.58
C SER A 139 -30.55 7.86 -46.21
N ALA A 140 -30.54 9.17 -46.43
CA ALA A 140 -31.73 10.03 -46.40
C ALA A 140 -32.78 9.57 -47.43
#